data_AF-A0A485BGY5-F1
#
_entry.id   AF-A0A485BGY5-F1
#
_cell.length_a   1.000
_cell.length_b   1.000
_cell.length_c   1.000
_cell.angle_alpha   90.00
_cell.angle_beta   90.00
_cell.angle_gamma   90.00
#
_symmetry.space_group_name_H-M   'P 1'
#
loop_
_entity.id
_entity.type
_entity.pdbx_description
1 polymer ?
#
loop_
_entity_poly.entity_id
_entity_poly.type
_entity_poly.pdbx_seq_one_letter_code
_entity_poly.pdbx_strand_id
1 'polypeptide(L)'
;MQDDIRAFMPYPAHPVPHAHGGPLSGITFAVKDLFDVAGYPTGGGNPHLLALSGIKSRTAPVVQRLLDSGARFMGKTHTSELAYSMSGHNMHYGTPRNGAAPNHIPGGSSSGSASAVSSAVCDFALGTDTGGSVRTPASYCGLFGLRPSHGRDLPRRLPAAVRHHGYLRLLCPLGGGLSRCRRMPARRRAPGGRWRQAGLPRGAVFAPAAAQPAGAAAGTPASGPRFWRNRLAQRAAAGRRRDLSRLPPDPGL
;
A
#
# COMPACT_ATOMS: atom_id res chain seq x y z
N MET A 1 10.61 14.00 -5.39
CA MET A 1 9.98 14.33 -4.10
C MET A 1 10.98 13.94 -3.02
N GLN A 2 11.58 14.91 -2.33
CA GLN A 2 12.21 14.61 -1.04
C GLN A 2 11.08 14.16 -0.10
N ASP A 3 11.16 12.92 0.39
CA ASP A 3 10.18 12.37 1.32
C ASP A 3 10.60 12.69 2.76
N ASP A 4 10.34 13.93 3.16
CA ASP A 4 10.70 14.42 4.50
C ASP A 4 9.91 13.73 5.62
N ILE A 5 8.77 13.12 5.28
CA ILE A 5 7.91 12.38 6.21
C ILE A 5 8.27 10.89 6.29
N ARG A 6 9.22 10.40 5.47
CA ARG A 6 9.64 8.99 5.38
C ARG A 6 8.47 8.04 5.16
N ALA A 7 7.44 8.47 4.43
CA ALA A 7 6.24 7.69 4.16
C ALA A 7 6.43 6.70 3.00
N PHE A 8 7.41 6.93 2.13
CA PHE A 8 7.66 6.19 0.89
C PHE A 8 8.95 5.38 0.96
N MET A 9 8.94 4.25 0.27
CA MET A 9 10.16 3.50 0.00
C MET A 9 11.06 4.32 -0.94
N PRO A 10 12.39 4.31 -0.75
CA PRO A 10 13.34 5.08 -1.54
C PRO A 10 13.62 4.43 -2.91
N TYR A 11 12.57 3.98 -3.59
CA TYR A 11 12.65 3.45 -4.95
C TYR A 11 12.75 4.61 -5.94
N PRO A 12 13.58 4.50 -6.99
CA PRO A 12 13.57 5.44 -8.10
C PRO A 12 12.16 5.60 -8.66
N ALA A 13 11.80 6.84 -9.00
CA ALA A 13 10.52 7.11 -9.62
C ALA A 13 10.43 6.42 -10.99
N HIS A 14 9.36 5.67 -11.17
CA HIS A 14 8.98 5.05 -12.43
C HIS A 14 7.55 5.50 -12.80
N PRO A 15 7.32 6.03 -14.01
CA PRO A 15 5.98 6.41 -14.46
C PRO A 15 5.03 5.21 -14.44
N VAL A 16 3.84 5.37 -13.87
CA VAL A 16 2.79 4.35 -13.88
C VAL A 16 1.58 4.91 -14.64
N PRO A 17 1.27 4.37 -15.84
CA PRO A 17 0.12 4.80 -16.60
C PRO A 17 -1.19 4.61 -15.81
N HIS A 18 -2.12 5.54 -16.01
CA HIS A 18 -3.48 5.50 -15.48
C HIS A 18 -4.43 6.07 -16.54
N ALA A 19 -5.73 5.77 -16.43
CA ALA A 19 -6.71 6.29 -17.36
C ALA A 19 -6.79 7.82 -17.30
N HIS A 20 -6.97 8.48 -18.44
CA HIS A 20 -7.10 9.94 -18.53
C HIS A 20 -8.42 10.47 -17.93
N GLY A 21 -9.39 9.59 -17.69
CA GLY A 21 -10.73 9.91 -17.20
C GLY A 21 -11.28 8.79 -16.31
N GLY A 22 -12.30 9.09 -15.51
CA GLY A 22 -12.95 8.13 -14.63
C GLY A 22 -13.43 8.73 -13.31
N PRO A 23 -14.09 7.93 -12.47
CA PRO A 23 -14.65 8.41 -11.19
C PRO A 23 -13.58 8.86 -10.19
N LEU A 24 -12.32 8.49 -10.39
CA LEU A 24 -11.17 8.87 -9.57
C LEU A 24 -10.21 9.80 -10.33
N SER A 25 -10.63 10.46 -11.40
CA SER A 25 -9.77 11.46 -12.04
C SER A 25 -9.49 12.64 -11.10
N GLY A 26 -8.23 13.09 -11.10
CA GLY A 26 -7.78 14.22 -10.28
C GLY A 26 -7.47 13.88 -8.82
N ILE A 27 -7.61 12.61 -8.41
CA ILE A 27 -7.19 12.16 -7.08
C ILE A 27 -5.93 11.30 -7.17
N THR A 28 -5.19 11.29 -6.08
CA THR A 28 -3.88 10.65 -5.95
C THR A 28 -3.91 9.56 -4.89
N PHE A 29 -3.12 8.52 -5.09
CA PHE A 29 -3.03 7.44 -4.13
C PHE A 29 -1.64 6.83 -4.02
N ALA A 30 -1.38 6.27 -2.84
CA ALA A 30 -0.18 5.51 -2.56
C ALA A 30 -0.51 4.08 -2.13
N VAL A 31 0.44 3.15 -2.25
CA VAL A 31 0.19 1.75 -1.90
C VAL A 31 1.31 1.18 -1.05
N LYS A 32 0.94 0.47 0.02
CA LYS A 32 1.90 -0.24 0.88
C LYS A 32 2.87 -1.08 0.09
N ASP A 33 4.10 -1.21 0.58
CA ASP A 33 5.15 -2.04 -0.03
C ASP A 33 4.90 -3.56 0.06
N LEU A 34 3.66 -3.99 -0.18
CA LEU A 34 3.19 -5.37 -0.29
C LEU A 34 2.28 -5.59 -1.52
N PHE A 35 1.92 -4.50 -2.23
CA PHE A 35 1.15 -4.58 -3.48
C PHE A 35 2.06 -4.48 -4.70
N ASP A 36 2.07 -5.46 -5.58
CA ASP A 36 2.85 -5.32 -6.82
C ASP A 36 2.37 -4.15 -7.67
N VAL A 37 3.32 -3.40 -8.23
CA VAL A 37 3.10 -2.33 -9.21
C VAL A 37 4.12 -2.51 -10.31
N ALA A 38 3.67 -2.59 -11.57
CA ALA A 38 4.58 -2.76 -12.70
C ALA A 38 5.61 -1.62 -12.73
N GLY A 39 6.90 -1.98 -12.92
CA GLY A 39 8.01 -1.03 -12.90
C GLY A 39 8.65 -0.78 -11.53
N TYR A 40 8.05 -1.28 -10.43
CA TYR A 40 8.62 -1.21 -9.08
C TYR A 40 8.96 -2.60 -8.53
N PRO A 41 9.92 -2.71 -7.59
CA PRO A 41 10.03 -3.89 -6.75
C PRO A 41 8.97 -3.87 -5.63
N THR A 42 8.82 -5.00 -4.95
CA THR A 42 7.99 -5.14 -3.74
C THR A 42 8.87 -5.75 -2.66
N GLY A 43 9.31 -4.94 -1.70
CA GLY A 43 10.31 -5.33 -0.70
C GLY A 43 9.73 -5.76 0.65
N GLY A 44 8.44 -5.51 0.92
CA GLY A 44 7.84 -5.83 2.22
C GLY A 44 8.49 -5.11 3.40
N GLY A 45 9.16 -3.98 3.16
CA GLY A 45 9.97 -3.32 4.19
C GLY A 45 11.13 -4.16 4.70
N ASN A 46 11.61 -5.15 3.93
CA ASN A 46 12.75 -6.01 4.26
C ASN A 46 13.80 -5.93 3.12
N PRO A 47 15.09 -5.64 3.40
CA PRO A 47 16.11 -5.49 2.38
C PRO A 47 16.46 -6.80 1.66
N HIS A 48 16.34 -7.95 2.32
CA HIS A 48 16.60 -9.25 1.71
C HIS A 48 15.50 -9.62 0.70
N LEU A 49 14.23 -9.43 1.06
CA LEU A 49 13.12 -9.59 0.12
C LEU A 49 13.20 -8.60 -1.03
N LEU A 50 13.60 -7.35 -0.76
CA LEU A 50 13.83 -6.37 -1.82
C LEU A 50 14.89 -6.86 -2.83
N ALA A 51 16.01 -7.41 -2.33
CA ALA A 51 17.07 -7.96 -3.19
C ALA A 51 16.59 -9.14 -4.04
N LEU A 52 15.66 -9.94 -3.54
CA LEU A 52 15.08 -11.10 -4.23
C LEU A 52 13.86 -10.75 -5.11
N SER A 53 13.23 -9.60 -4.89
CA SER A 53 11.93 -9.26 -5.50
C SER A 53 11.99 -9.17 -7.02
N GLY A 54 13.09 -8.61 -7.56
CA GLY A 54 13.13 -8.07 -8.92
C GLY A 54 12.09 -6.95 -9.15
N ILE A 55 12.10 -6.39 -10.36
CA ILE A 55 11.08 -5.43 -10.82
C ILE A 55 9.84 -6.22 -11.26
N LYS A 56 8.66 -5.79 -10.80
CA LYS A 56 7.40 -6.45 -11.17
C LYS A 56 6.99 -6.07 -12.58
N SER A 57 6.51 -7.06 -13.33
CA SER A 57 5.94 -6.88 -14.67
C SER A 57 4.42 -6.70 -14.65
N ARG A 58 3.77 -6.98 -13.52
CA ARG A 58 2.31 -6.88 -13.36
C ARG A 58 1.97 -6.05 -12.13
N THR A 59 0.89 -5.30 -12.26
CA THR A 59 0.28 -4.54 -11.17
C THR A 59 -0.77 -5.39 -10.48
N ALA A 60 -0.85 -5.31 -9.15
CA ALA A 60 -1.86 -6.00 -8.36
C ALA A 60 -3.28 -5.59 -8.83
N PRO A 61 -4.24 -6.52 -8.96
CA PRO A 61 -5.54 -6.24 -9.58
C PRO A 61 -6.33 -5.08 -8.97
N VAL A 62 -6.17 -4.84 -7.67
CA VAL A 62 -6.77 -3.66 -7.04
C VAL A 62 -6.10 -2.37 -7.48
N VAL A 63 -4.78 -2.32 -7.49
CA VAL A 63 -4.03 -1.13 -7.89
C VAL A 63 -4.37 -0.81 -9.34
N GLN A 64 -4.44 -1.84 -10.19
CA GLN A 64 -4.85 -1.68 -11.58
C GLN A 64 -6.24 -1.04 -11.70
N ARG A 65 -7.24 -1.50 -10.93
CA ARG A 65 -8.58 -0.89 -10.98
C ARG A 65 -8.62 0.58 -10.55
N LEU A 66 -7.75 0.99 -9.62
CA LEU A 66 -7.64 2.40 -9.24
C LEU A 66 -7.04 3.24 -10.38
N LEU A 67 -5.98 2.72 -11.01
CA LEU A 67 -5.37 3.34 -12.20
C LEU A 67 -6.37 3.43 -13.36
N ASP A 68 -7.10 2.34 -13.63
CA ASP A 68 -8.15 2.28 -14.67
C ASP A 68 -9.33 3.22 -14.36
N SER A 69 -9.56 3.54 -13.09
CA SER A 69 -10.57 4.51 -12.66
C SER A 69 -10.09 5.96 -12.71
N GLY A 70 -8.85 6.20 -13.13
CA GLY A 70 -8.25 7.53 -13.31
C GLY A 70 -7.45 8.05 -12.12
N ALA A 71 -7.25 7.25 -11.06
CA ALA A 71 -6.45 7.68 -9.91
C ALA A 71 -4.96 7.67 -10.25
N ARG A 72 -4.24 8.71 -9.82
CA ARG A 72 -2.79 8.85 -10.08
C ARG A 72 -1.96 8.25 -8.95
N PHE A 73 -1.06 7.33 -9.31
CA PHE A 73 -0.16 6.68 -8.36
C PHE A 73 0.99 7.61 -7.94
N MET A 74 1.21 7.73 -6.62
CA MET A 74 2.27 8.56 -6.03
C MET A 74 3.52 7.77 -5.67
N GLY A 75 3.38 6.50 -5.30
CA GLY A 75 4.52 5.68 -4.89
C GLY A 75 4.18 4.56 -3.93
N LYS A 76 5.22 3.78 -3.63
CA LYS A 76 5.20 2.64 -2.72
C LYS A 76 5.44 3.14 -1.30
N THR A 77 4.49 2.94 -0.40
CA THR A 77 4.61 3.40 0.99
C THR A 77 5.32 2.40 1.88
N HIS A 78 6.00 2.95 2.88
CA HIS A 78 6.66 2.24 3.95
C HIS A 78 5.71 1.26 4.67
N THR A 79 6.27 0.13 5.09
CA THR A 79 5.61 -0.85 5.97
C THR A 79 6.56 -1.24 7.09
N SER A 80 6.00 -1.60 8.25
CA SER A 80 6.75 -2.45 9.17
C SER A 80 7.20 -3.71 8.45
N GLU A 81 8.41 -4.16 8.75
CA GLU A 81 9.05 -5.31 8.13
C GLU A 81 8.10 -6.52 8.10
N LEU A 82 7.85 -7.04 6.90
CA LEU A 82 6.95 -8.17 6.63
C LEU A 82 5.52 -8.00 7.16
N ALA A 83 5.08 -6.75 7.34
CA ALA A 83 3.82 -6.40 7.99
C ALA A 83 3.74 -6.79 9.49
N TYR A 84 4.85 -7.12 10.14
CA TYR A 84 4.90 -7.79 11.44
C TYR A 84 5.18 -6.81 12.61
N SER A 85 4.42 -5.72 12.68
CA SER A 85 4.41 -4.81 13.84
C SER A 85 3.21 -3.86 13.77
N MET A 86 2.79 -3.37 14.94
CA MET A 86 1.74 -2.37 15.10
C MET A 86 2.27 -0.98 15.47
N SER A 87 3.58 -0.82 15.67
CA SER A 87 4.17 0.49 16.00
C SER A 87 4.45 1.35 14.77
N GLY A 88 4.71 0.73 13.61
CA GLY A 88 5.11 1.41 12.39
C GLY A 88 6.63 1.58 12.24
N HIS A 89 7.41 1.15 13.23
CA HIS A 89 8.87 1.10 13.17
C HIS A 89 9.36 0.08 12.15
N ASN A 90 10.49 0.38 11.53
CA ASN A 90 11.27 -0.53 10.69
C ASN A 90 12.76 -0.27 10.90
N MET A 91 13.53 -1.28 11.26
CA MET A 91 14.96 -1.11 11.56
C MET A 91 15.80 -0.70 10.35
N HIS A 92 15.35 -1.02 9.13
CA HIS A 92 16.11 -0.79 7.90
C HIS A 92 15.79 0.56 7.27
N TYR A 93 14.55 1.02 7.42
CA TYR A 93 14.03 2.20 6.72
C TYR A 93 13.55 3.31 7.68
N GLY A 94 13.57 3.06 9.00
CA GLY A 94 13.16 3.99 10.04
C GLY A 94 11.65 3.97 10.32
N THR A 95 11.14 5.11 10.79
CA THR A 95 9.74 5.30 11.16
C THR A 95 9.17 6.49 10.40
N PRO A 96 8.04 6.32 9.68
CA PRO A 96 7.33 7.44 9.06
C PRO A 96 6.82 8.44 10.11
N ARG A 97 6.79 9.73 9.77
CA ARG A 97 6.25 10.77 10.64
C ARG A 97 4.72 10.65 10.73
N ASN A 98 4.15 10.77 11.92
CA ASN A 98 2.70 10.86 12.08
C ASN A 98 2.26 12.30 11.77
N GLY A 99 1.45 12.49 10.71
CA GLY A 99 1.01 13.83 10.28
C GLY A 99 0.06 14.50 11.27
N ALA A 100 -0.74 13.72 12.02
CA ALA A 100 -1.66 14.26 13.03
C ALA A 100 -0.99 14.51 14.39
N ALA A 101 0.10 13.79 14.69
CA ALA A 101 0.83 13.92 15.94
C ALA A 101 2.35 13.70 15.73
N PRO A 102 3.10 14.72 15.25
CA PRO A 102 4.49 14.60 14.80
C PRO A 102 5.49 13.89 15.74
N ASN A 103 5.27 13.96 17.05
CA ASN A 103 6.13 13.37 18.08
C ASN A 103 5.69 11.96 18.51
N HIS A 104 4.71 11.38 17.83
CA HIS A 104 4.16 10.06 18.11
C HIS A 104 4.33 9.12 16.93
N ILE A 105 4.27 7.83 17.22
CA ILE A 105 4.32 6.81 16.18
C ILE A 105 3.08 6.88 15.28
N PRO A 106 3.21 6.58 13.98
CA PRO A 106 2.07 6.54 13.05
C PRO A 106 1.22 5.28 13.22
N GLY A 107 1.69 4.30 14.01
CA GLY A 107 1.11 2.96 14.08
C GLY A 107 1.48 2.12 12.85
N GLY A 108 1.13 0.84 12.87
CA GLY A 108 1.56 -0.11 11.85
C GLY A 108 0.57 -1.24 11.60
N SER A 109 0.85 -2.13 10.65
CA SER A 109 2.03 -2.12 9.79
C SER A 109 1.92 -1.25 8.54
N SER A 110 0.75 -0.67 8.23
CA SER A 110 0.59 0.25 7.09
C SER A 110 0.99 1.69 7.42
N SER A 111 2.16 1.85 8.04
CA SER A 111 2.63 3.12 8.63
C SER A 111 2.84 4.21 7.59
N GLY A 112 3.50 3.90 6.46
CA GLY A 112 3.72 4.86 5.39
C GLY A 112 2.41 5.30 4.73
N SER A 113 1.44 4.38 4.58
CA SER A 113 0.12 4.71 4.01
C SER A 113 -0.63 5.72 4.89
N ALA A 114 -0.60 5.57 6.21
CA ALA A 114 -1.24 6.52 7.12
C ALA A 114 -0.48 7.85 7.21
N SER A 115 0.85 7.79 7.24
CA SER A 115 1.72 8.97 7.22
C SER A 115 1.50 9.82 5.96
N ALA A 116 1.45 9.21 4.77
CA ALA A 116 1.24 9.90 3.51
C ALA A 116 -0.12 10.63 3.46
N VAL A 117 -1.20 9.99 3.91
CA VAL A 117 -2.54 10.59 3.90
C VAL A 117 -2.69 11.65 4.99
N SER A 118 -2.23 11.38 6.22
CA SER A 118 -2.31 12.36 7.32
C SER A 118 -1.43 13.59 7.10
N SER A 119 -0.38 13.47 6.29
CA SER A 119 0.47 14.60 5.87
C SER A 119 0.01 15.25 4.56
N ALA A 120 -1.19 14.89 4.05
CA ALA A 120 -1.77 15.40 2.81
C ALA A 120 -0.90 15.24 1.55
N VAL A 121 -0.03 14.22 1.52
CA VAL A 121 0.81 13.91 0.35
C VAL A 121 0.03 13.15 -0.73
N CYS A 122 -1.00 12.40 -0.33
CA CYS A 122 -1.97 11.81 -1.25
C CYS A 122 -3.38 11.82 -0.66
N ASP A 123 -4.40 11.74 -1.53
CA ASP A 123 -5.80 11.80 -1.12
C ASP A 123 -6.23 10.56 -0.34
N PHE A 124 -5.70 9.39 -0.71
CA PHE A 124 -5.92 8.13 -0.01
C PHE A 124 -4.76 7.16 -0.19
N ALA A 125 -4.72 6.10 0.61
CA ALA A 125 -3.70 5.07 0.46
C ALA A 125 -4.24 3.67 0.69
N LEU A 126 -3.59 2.69 0.07
CA LEU A 126 -3.85 1.28 0.29
C LEU A 126 -2.91 0.70 1.35
N GLY A 127 -3.48 -0.11 2.22
CA GLY A 127 -2.75 -0.93 3.20
C GLY A 127 -3.26 -2.36 3.27
N THR A 128 -2.58 -3.16 4.08
CA THR A 128 -2.99 -4.52 4.44
C THR A 128 -3.33 -4.56 5.93
N ASP A 129 -4.28 -5.39 6.34
CA ASP A 129 -4.72 -5.46 7.74
C ASP A 129 -5.21 -6.86 8.08
N THR A 130 -4.25 -7.61 8.62
CA THR A 130 -4.46 -8.94 9.19
C THR A 130 -4.98 -8.83 10.62
N GLY A 131 -4.27 -8.08 11.48
CA GLY A 131 -4.58 -7.93 12.90
C GLY A 131 -4.99 -6.51 13.33
N GLY A 132 -5.31 -5.61 12.40
CA GLY A 132 -5.54 -4.19 12.69
C GLY A 132 -4.63 -3.24 11.93
N SER A 133 -3.82 -3.73 11.00
CA SER A 133 -2.72 -2.98 10.39
C SER A 133 -3.11 -1.84 9.43
N VAL A 134 -4.39 -1.54 9.27
CA VAL A 134 -4.91 -0.29 8.67
C VAL A 134 -5.73 0.49 9.68
N ARG A 135 -6.60 -0.17 10.45
CA ARG A 135 -7.42 0.50 11.47
C ARG A 135 -6.60 1.17 12.57
N THR A 136 -5.52 0.54 13.01
CA THR A 136 -4.63 1.07 14.06
C THR A 136 -3.87 2.31 13.59
N PRO A 137 -3.12 2.28 12.47
CA PRO A 137 -2.44 3.49 12.02
C PRO A 137 -3.41 4.58 11.59
N ALA A 138 -4.61 4.24 11.10
CA ALA A 138 -5.65 5.23 10.84
C ALA A 138 -6.12 5.92 12.13
N SER A 139 -6.35 5.17 13.22
CA SER A 139 -6.69 5.72 14.53
C SER A 139 -5.60 6.69 15.03
N TYR A 140 -4.34 6.28 14.95
CA TYR A 140 -3.21 7.08 15.46
C TYR A 140 -2.94 8.34 14.62
N CYS A 141 -3.22 8.28 13.33
CA CYS A 141 -2.97 9.38 12.40
C CYS A 141 -4.23 10.23 12.14
N GLY A 142 -5.32 10.04 12.89
CA GLY A 142 -6.55 10.82 12.71
C GLY A 142 -7.17 10.64 11.32
N LEU A 143 -7.37 9.40 10.89
CA LEU A 143 -7.90 9.02 9.58
C LEU A 143 -9.04 8.01 9.70
N PHE A 144 -9.83 7.87 8.64
CA PHE A 144 -10.70 6.71 8.46
C PHE A 144 -9.90 5.53 7.90
N GLY A 145 -9.95 4.38 8.58
CA GLY A 145 -9.36 3.12 8.12
C GLY A 145 -10.40 2.03 7.92
N LEU A 146 -10.67 1.64 6.67
CA LEU A 146 -11.74 0.68 6.37
C LEU A 146 -11.23 -0.74 6.20
N ARG A 147 -11.83 -1.69 6.92
CA ARG A 147 -11.74 -3.14 6.68
C ARG A 147 -12.98 -3.67 5.96
N PRO A 148 -12.91 -4.00 4.66
CA PRO A 148 -13.97 -4.74 4.01
C PRO A 148 -14.17 -6.12 4.64
N SER A 149 -15.37 -6.67 4.49
CA SER A 149 -15.63 -8.08 4.80
C SER A 149 -14.74 -8.99 3.94
N HIS A 150 -14.36 -10.14 4.50
CA HIS A 150 -13.55 -11.14 3.80
C HIS A 150 -14.23 -11.56 2.48
N GLY A 151 -13.44 -11.69 1.42
CA GLY A 151 -13.94 -12.09 0.09
C GLY A 151 -14.72 -11.01 -0.66
N ARG A 152 -14.82 -9.78 -0.13
CA ARG A 152 -15.48 -8.65 -0.79
C ARG A 152 -14.59 -7.88 -1.78
N ASP A 153 -13.36 -8.34 -1.98
CA ASP A 153 -12.48 -7.83 -3.02
C ASP A 153 -12.91 -8.45 -4.36
N LEU A 154 -13.66 -7.68 -5.18
CA LEU A 154 -13.78 -7.68 -6.65
C LEU A 154 -13.55 -8.99 -7.47
N PRO A 155 -14.33 -9.25 -8.54
CA PRO A 155 -14.84 -10.57 -8.95
C PRO A 155 -13.85 -11.76 -9.00
N ARG A 156 -14.14 -12.74 -8.13
CA ARG A 156 -14.12 -14.23 -8.21
C ARG A 156 -13.22 -15.05 -9.16
N ARG A 157 -12.21 -14.53 -9.86
CA ARG A 157 -11.30 -15.38 -10.67
C ARG A 157 -9.82 -15.09 -10.43
N LEU A 158 -9.29 -15.54 -9.29
CA LEU A 158 -7.84 -15.65 -9.07
C LEU A 158 -7.47 -17.02 -8.47
N PRO A 159 -6.33 -17.61 -8.87
CA PRO A 159 -5.85 -18.92 -8.40
C PRO A 159 -5.47 -18.91 -6.91
N ALA A 160 -5.48 -20.11 -6.30
CA ALA A 160 -5.42 -20.31 -4.85
C ALA A 160 -4.17 -19.75 -4.15
N ALA A 161 -3.06 -19.57 -4.86
CA ALA A 161 -1.82 -19.02 -4.29
C ALA A 161 -1.93 -17.53 -3.86
N VAL A 162 -2.95 -16.81 -4.33
CA VAL A 162 -3.23 -15.41 -3.94
C VAL A 162 -4.23 -15.33 -2.76
N ARG A 163 -4.70 -16.46 -2.23
CA ARG A 163 -5.75 -16.51 -1.19
C ARG A 163 -5.26 -16.18 0.23
N HIS A 164 -3.94 -16.09 0.45
CA HIS A 164 -3.34 -15.93 1.78
C HIS A 164 -2.72 -14.56 2.10
N HIS A 165 -2.84 -13.54 1.25
CA HIS A 165 -2.29 -12.22 1.55
C HIS A 165 -3.39 -11.20 1.85
N GLY A 166 -3.40 -10.72 3.10
CA GLY A 166 -4.49 -9.97 3.70
C GLY A 166 -4.79 -8.63 3.02
N TYR A 167 -5.98 -8.57 2.42
CA TYR A 167 -6.97 -7.49 2.46
C TYR A 167 -6.49 -6.07 2.13
N LEU A 168 -6.82 -5.65 0.92
CA LEU A 168 -6.93 -4.26 0.48
C LEU A 168 -7.73 -3.40 1.44
N ARG A 169 -7.15 -2.27 1.90
CA ARG A 169 -7.88 -1.33 2.77
C ARG A 169 -7.49 0.13 2.55
N LEU A 170 -8.51 0.98 2.56
CA LEU A 170 -8.42 2.40 2.24
C LEU A 170 -8.20 3.22 3.52
N LEU A 171 -7.26 4.17 3.47
CA LEU A 171 -7.15 5.27 4.42
C LEU A 171 -7.62 6.58 3.77
N CYS A 172 -8.46 7.34 4.45
CA CYS A 172 -8.97 8.65 3.99
C CYS A 172 -8.89 9.70 5.11
N PRO A 173 -8.69 10.99 4.79
CA PRO A 173 -8.69 12.08 5.78
C PRO A 173 -10.04 12.25 6.46
N LEU A 174 -10.05 12.62 7.74
CA LEU A 174 -11.29 12.84 8.52
C LEU A 174 -12.14 14.01 7.99
N GLY A 175 -11.52 15.05 7.45
CA GLY A 175 -12.19 16.27 6.95
C GLY A 175 -12.50 16.27 5.44
N GLY A 176 -11.93 15.33 4.68
CA GLY A 176 -12.25 15.15 3.26
C GLY A 176 -13.46 14.24 3.15
N GLY A 177 -14.67 14.82 3.09
CA GLY A 177 -15.91 14.06 3.16
C GLY A 177 -15.91 12.80 2.30
N LEU A 178 -16.56 11.73 2.81
CA LEU A 178 -16.80 10.47 2.10
C LEU A 178 -17.34 10.68 0.66
N SER A 179 -17.84 11.85 0.30
CA SER A 179 -18.23 12.29 -1.03
C SER A 179 -17.15 12.12 -2.11
N ARG A 180 -15.84 12.28 -1.81
CA ARG A 180 -14.76 12.04 -2.79
C ARG A 180 -14.45 10.55 -3.00
N CYS A 181 -14.77 9.68 -2.03
CA CYS A 181 -14.62 8.22 -2.13
C CYS A 181 -15.94 7.47 -2.33
N ARG A 182 -17.09 8.17 -2.35
CA ARG A 182 -18.43 7.60 -2.57
C ARG A 182 -18.89 7.84 -4.00
N ARG A 183 -18.40 7.00 -4.92
CA ARG A 183 -19.26 6.36 -5.94
C ARG A 183 -18.97 4.86 -5.98
N MET A 184 -19.39 4.19 -4.91
CA MET A 184 -19.83 2.80 -4.93
C MET A 184 -21.22 2.75 -4.27
N PRO A 185 -22.18 1.98 -4.80
CA PRO A 185 -23.59 2.19 -4.47
C PRO A 185 -23.87 1.74 -3.03
N ALA A 186 -24.28 2.67 -2.18
CA ALA A 186 -24.84 2.39 -0.87
C ALA A 186 -26.19 3.10 -0.73
N ARG A 187 -27.24 2.30 -0.50
CA ARG A 187 -28.61 2.74 -0.27
C ARG A 187 -28.69 3.63 0.98
N ARG A 188 -29.54 4.66 0.91
CA ARG A 188 -29.78 5.62 2.01
C ARG A 188 -30.66 5.01 3.11
N ARG A 189 -30.43 5.42 4.36
CA ARG A 189 -31.29 5.12 5.53
C ARG A 189 -32.02 6.41 5.94
N ALA A 190 -33.33 6.33 6.19
CA ALA A 190 -34.13 7.40 6.78
C ALA A 190 -34.00 7.41 8.33
N PRO A 191 -34.23 8.55 8.99
CA PRO A 191 -33.91 8.73 10.42
C PRO A 191 -35.03 8.22 11.35
N GLY A 192 -34.63 7.63 12.49
CA GLY A 192 -35.52 7.30 13.61
C GLY A 192 -36.13 5.89 13.58
N GLY A 193 -35.49 4.90 14.24
CA GLY A 193 -36.09 3.58 14.49
C GLY A 193 -35.09 2.43 14.68
N ARG A 194 -35.31 1.60 15.70
CA ARG A 194 -34.50 0.42 16.06
C ARG A 194 -34.32 -0.55 14.89
N TRP A 195 -33.15 -1.19 14.82
CA TRP A 195 -32.83 -2.19 13.82
C TRP A 195 -33.72 -3.44 13.99
N ARG A 196 -34.52 -3.78 12.98
CA ARG A 196 -35.08 -5.14 12.78
C ARG A 196 -34.62 -5.66 11.42
N GLN A 197 -34.26 -6.94 11.35
CA GLN A 197 -33.98 -7.64 10.10
C GLN A 197 -35.28 -7.81 9.31
N ALA A 198 -35.26 -7.50 8.01
CA ALA A 198 -36.31 -7.87 7.07
C ALA A 198 -35.67 -8.53 5.84
N GLY A 199 -36.22 -9.67 5.42
CA GLY A 199 -35.70 -10.57 4.40
C GLY A 199 -35.68 -10.01 2.97
N LEU A 200 -34.92 -10.68 2.10
CA LEU A 200 -34.74 -10.38 0.68
C LEU A 200 -35.86 -11.02 -0.17
N PRO A 201 -36.48 -10.31 -1.13
CA PRO A 201 -37.20 -10.96 -2.22
C PRO A 201 -36.22 -11.44 -3.30
N ARG A 202 -36.51 -12.63 -3.86
CA ARG A 202 -35.79 -13.27 -4.97
C ARG A 202 -36.07 -12.55 -6.30
N GLY A 203 -35.07 -12.57 -7.19
CA GLY A 203 -35.25 -12.42 -8.64
C GLY A 203 -34.83 -11.08 -9.23
N ALA A 204 -33.61 -11.03 -9.77
CA ALA A 204 -33.25 -10.16 -10.90
C ALA A 204 -32.01 -10.73 -11.57
N VAL A 205 -32.24 -11.50 -12.63
CA VAL A 205 -31.22 -12.02 -13.56
C VAL A 205 -30.87 -10.88 -14.52
N PHE A 206 -29.58 -10.64 -14.77
CA PHE A 206 -29.11 -9.80 -15.86
C PHE A 206 -28.15 -10.59 -16.75
N ALA A 207 -28.44 -10.60 -18.05
CA ALA A 207 -27.72 -11.33 -19.10
C ALA A 207 -26.34 -10.71 -19.41
N PRO A 208 -25.35 -11.51 -19.86
CA PRO A 208 -24.03 -11.01 -20.24
C PRO A 208 -24.02 -10.47 -21.68
N ALA A 209 -23.31 -9.35 -21.88
CA ALA A 209 -22.97 -8.84 -23.21
C ALA A 209 -21.77 -9.62 -23.81
N ALA A 210 -21.82 -9.82 -25.12
CA ALA A 210 -20.93 -10.68 -25.90
C ALA A 210 -19.47 -10.19 -25.95
N ALA A 211 -18.54 -11.15 -25.96
CA ALA A 211 -17.11 -10.94 -26.15
C ALA A 211 -16.75 -10.95 -27.65
N GLN A 212 -15.81 -10.10 -28.05
CA GLN A 212 -15.09 -10.21 -29.33
C GLN A 212 -13.64 -10.66 -29.06
N PRO A 213 -13.03 -11.48 -29.94
CA PRO A 213 -11.73 -12.08 -29.70
C PRO A 213 -10.58 -11.17 -30.18
N ALA A 214 -9.47 -11.16 -29.45
CA ALA A 214 -8.20 -10.62 -29.93
C ALA A 214 -7.16 -11.75 -29.93
N GLY A 215 -6.58 -11.98 -31.11
CA GLY A 215 -5.68 -13.07 -31.43
C GLY A 215 -4.27 -12.94 -30.84
N ALA A 216 -3.56 -14.06 -30.95
CA ALA A 216 -2.22 -14.31 -30.43
C ALA A 216 -1.10 -13.70 -31.30
N ALA A 217 -0.02 -13.29 -30.65
CA ALA A 217 1.35 -13.61 -31.07
C ALA A 217 2.34 -13.31 -29.93
N ALA A 218 3.23 -14.28 -29.70
CA ALA A 218 4.32 -14.23 -28.74
C ALA A 218 5.53 -13.47 -29.30
N GLY A 219 6.30 -12.85 -28.40
CA GLY A 219 7.62 -12.30 -28.67
C GLY A 219 8.39 -12.11 -27.37
N THR A 220 9.42 -12.93 -27.16
CA THR A 220 10.44 -12.73 -26.12
C THR A 220 11.32 -11.53 -26.49
N PRO A 221 11.79 -10.72 -25.53
CA PRO A 221 13.25 -10.66 -25.39
C PRO A 221 13.81 -10.39 -23.98
N ALA A 222 15.01 -10.95 -23.81
CA ALA A 222 16.23 -10.38 -23.20
C ALA A 222 16.29 -9.93 -21.72
N SER A 223 17.28 -10.54 -21.06
CA SER A 223 18.05 -10.13 -19.87
C SER A 223 17.91 -8.69 -19.36
N GLY A 224 17.49 -8.56 -18.10
CA GLY A 224 17.43 -7.29 -17.38
C GLY A 224 18.80 -6.75 -16.90
N PRO A 225 18.94 -5.43 -16.72
CA PRO A 225 20.23 -4.77 -16.50
C PRO A 225 20.78 -4.96 -15.08
N ARG A 226 22.10 -5.19 -15.01
CA ARG A 226 22.96 -5.39 -13.82
C ARG A 226 23.05 -4.20 -12.84
N PHE A 227 22.19 -3.19 -12.97
CA PHE A 227 22.30 -1.91 -12.27
C PHE A 227 21.97 -1.98 -10.76
N TRP A 228 21.12 -2.93 -10.36
CA TRP A 228 20.61 -3.03 -8.99
C TRP A 228 21.56 -3.68 -7.97
N ARG A 229 22.57 -4.43 -8.43
CA ARG A 229 23.51 -5.11 -7.53
C ARG A 229 24.55 -4.18 -6.90
N ASN A 230 24.92 -3.08 -7.56
CA ASN A 230 26.15 -2.35 -7.20
C ASN A 230 25.96 -1.16 -6.24
N ARG A 231 24.75 -0.60 -6.06
CA ARG A 231 24.55 0.56 -5.16
C ARG A 231 24.31 0.22 -3.68
N LEU A 232 23.85 -1.00 -3.36
CA LEU A 232 23.70 -1.44 -1.96
C LEU A 232 25.02 -2.00 -1.40
N ALA A 233 25.86 -2.63 -2.23
CA ALA A 233 27.17 -3.13 -1.81
C ALA A 233 28.14 -1.99 -1.39
N GLN A 234 28.05 -0.82 -2.03
CA GLN A 234 28.95 0.31 -1.74
C GLN A 234 28.61 1.04 -0.43
N ARG A 235 27.37 0.92 0.10
CA ARG A 235 27.03 1.47 1.43
C ARG A 235 27.29 0.49 2.57
N ALA A 236 27.29 -0.81 2.30
CA ALA A 236 27.67 -1.84 3.28
C ALA A 236 29.19 -1.90 3.53
N ALA A 237 30.02 -1.55 2.55
CA ALA A 237 31.49 -1.60 2.67
C ALA A 237 32.13 -0.37 3.36
N ALA A 238 31.37 0.71 3.60
CA ALA A 238 31.86 1.93 4.23
C ALA A 238 31.84 1.90 5.78
N GLY A 239 31.24 0.87 6.39
CA GLY A 239 31.28 0.62 7.84
C GLY A 239 32.54 -0.16 8.23
N ARG A 240 33.73 0.43 8.09
CA ARG A 240 34.97 -0.21 8.56
C ARG A 240 35.16 -0.04 10.07
N ARG A 241 35.07 -1.18 10.75
CA ARG A 241 35.84 -1.66 11.93
C ARG A 241 36.09 -0.62 13.03
N ARG A 242 35.36 -0.75 14.15
CA ARG A 242 35.84 -0.24 15.44
C ARG A 242 37.03 -1.09 15.89
N ASP A 243 38.17 -0.46 16.05
CA ASP A 243 39.36 -1.01 16.69
C ASP A 243 39.09 -1.12 18.20
N LEU A 244 38.99 -2.35 18.70
CA LEU A 244 38.71 -2.66 20.11
C LEU A 244 39.97 -2.61 21.00
N SER A 245 41.13 -2.20 20.47
CA SER A 245 42.38 -2.09 21.24
C SER A 245 42.52 -0.80 22.07
N ARG A 246 41.50 0.09 22.07
CA ARG A 246 41.55 1.41 22.73
C ARG A 246 40.43 1.66 23.74
N LEU A 247 39.92 0.62 24.41
CA LEU A 247 39.02 0.82 25.55
C LEU A 247 39.87 1.03 26.83
N PRO A 248 39.64 2.11 27.61
CA PRO A 248 40.26 2.24 28.92
C PRO A 248 39.73 1.14 29.87
N PRO A 249 40.53 0.69 30.87
CA PRO A 249 40.07 -0.33 31.80
C PRO A 249 38.92 0.20 32.66
N ASP A 250 37.93 -0.67 32.84
CA ASP A 250 36.73 -0.47 33.65
C ASP A 250 37.10 -0.33 35.14
N PRO A 251 36.75 0.76 35.83
CA PRO A 251 36.92 0.83 37.28
C PRO A 251 35.75 0.08 37.93
N GLY A 252 36.03 -1.14 38.38
CA GLY A 252 35.01 -2.06 38.90
C GLY A 252 34.19 -1.54 40.08
N LEU A 253 32.93 -1.99 40.10
CA LEU A 253 32.13 -2.44 41.25
C LEU A 253 30.97 -3.30 40.74
#